data_AF-Q7X449-F1
#
_entry.id   AF-Q7X449-F1
#
_cell.length_a   1.000
_cell.length_b   1.000
_cell.length_c   1.000
_cell.angle_alpha   90.00
_cell.angle_beta   90.00
_cell.angle_gamma   90.00
#
_symmetry.space_group_name_H-M   'P 1'
#
loop_
_entity.id
_entity.type
_entity.pdbx_description
1 polymer ?
#
loop_
_entity_poly.entity_id
_entity_poly.type
_entity_poly.pdbx_seq_one_letter_code
_entity_poly.pdbx_strand_id
1 'polypeptide(L)'
;MPLIAGIDIGNATTEVALAQHGRFIASGIVATTGMKGTRDNIAGVVASLQQALNNTPWSLQDVAKICINEAAPVIGDVAMETITETIITESTMIGHNPQTPGGVGVGMGTTIAVEKLAALSEDRFTQGWIPLVGEERDFLEAVWFINEALDRGVNVVAAILKKDDGVLVNNRLRRTMPVVDEVTLLEKVPEGVLAAVEVAAPGQVVRVLSNPYGIATFFTLTPEETQTIVPIARALIGNRSAVVLKTPQGDVRSRVIPAGKIFIRGEKRGGEADVAQGAQAIMQAMSTCAPVCDIRGEAGTHAGGMLERVRKVMASLTGHDMNAVYIQD
;
A
#
# COMPACT_ATOMS: atom_id res chain seq x y z
N MET A 1 -14.81 59.84 1.31
CA MET A 1 -13.88 59.19 2.26
C MET A 1 -12.98 58.22 1.50
N PRO A 2 -11.75 57.93 2.00
CA PRO A 2 -10.77 57.11 1.28
C PRO A 2 -11.25 55.67 1.02
N LEU A 3 -10.91 55.13 -0.14
CA LEU A 3 -11.00 53.69 -0.43
C LEU A 3 -9.82 52.97 0.23
N ILE A 4 -10.10 51.90 0.98
CA ILE A 4 -9.13 51.14 1.75
C ILE A 4 -9.12 49.70 1.26
N ALA A 5 -7.94 49.10 1.13
CA ALA A 5 -7.76 47.68 0.83
C ALA A 5 -7.17 46.95 2.05
N GLY A 6 -7.84 45.94 2.56
CA GLY A 6 -7.26 44.92 3.45
C GLY A 6 -6.72 43.78 2.61
N ILE A 7 -5.48 43.35 2.86
CA ILE A 7 -4.80 42.31 2.08
C ILE A 7 -4.29 41.25 3.02
N ASP A 8 -4.68 39.99 2.79
CA ASP A 8 -4.18 38.84 3.50
C ASP A 8 -3.34 37.96 2.56
N ILE A 9 -2.09 37.72 2.93
CA ILE A 9 -1.17 36.87 2.17
C ILE A 9 -1.07 35.53 2.89
N GLY A 10 -1.90 34.57 2.49
CA GLY A 10 -1.88 33.20 2.99
C GLY A 10 -0.82 32.33 2.29
N ASN A 11 -0.63 31.09 2.78
CA ASN A 11 0.27 30.11 2.14
C ASN A 11 -0.26 29.65 0.78
N ALA A 12 -1.59 29.56 0.64
CA ALA A 12 -2.25 29.08 -0.58
C ALA A 12 -2.91 30.20 -1.37
N THR A 13 -3.53 31.17 -0.68
CA THR A 13 -4.34 32.23 -1.29
C THR A 13 -3.84 33.61 -0.87
N THR A 14 -3.91 34.57 -1.79
CA THR A 14 -3.75 36.01 -1.50
C THR A 14 -5.10 36.68 -1.71
N GLU A 15 -5.64 37.24 -0.65
CA GLU A 15 -7.02 37.72 -0.57
C GLU A 15 -7.05 39.22 -0.32
N VAL A 16 -7.98 39.91 -0.97
CA VAL A 16 -8.17 41.36 -0.84
C VAL A 16 -9.62 41.66 -0.49
N ALA A 17 -9.83 42.58 0.45
CA ALA A 17 -11.12 43.17 0.78
C ALA A 17 -11.06 44.69 0.61
N LEU A 18 -11.83 45.23 -0.34
CA LEU A 18 -11.99 46.67 -0.56
C LEU A 18 -13.15 47.20 0.29
N ALA A 19 -12.93 48.35 0.92
CA ALA A 19 -13.93 49.02 1.74
C ALA A 19 -13.89 50.54 1.60
N GLN A 20 -15.05 51.17 1.72
CA GLN A 20 -15.20 52.63 1.81
C GLN A 20 -16.32 52.94 2.79
N HIS A 21 -16.21 54.02 3.56
CA HIS A 21 -17.21 54.39 4.59
C HIS A 21 -17.47 53.29 5.63
N GLY A 22 -16.47 52.44 5.93
CA GLY A 22 -16.63 51.30 6.83
C GLY A 22 -17.51 50.18 6.27
N ARG A 23 -17.84 50.21 4.98
CA ARG A 23 -18.62 49.19 4.29
C ARG A 23 -17.74 48.46 3.29
N PHE A 24 -17.89 47.14 3.27
CA PHE A 24 -17.30 46.28 2.25
C PHE A 24 -17.86 46.62 0.86
N ILE A 25 -17.01 46.57 -0.15
CA ILE A 25 -17.33 46.88 -1.55
C ILE A 25 -17.16 45.64 -2.42
N ALA A 26 -15.95 45.09 -2.42
CA ALA A 26 -15.55 44.03 -3.32
C ALA A 26 -14.39 43.24 -2.73
N SER A 27 -14.17 42.03 -3.23
CA SER A 27 -13.04 41.19 -2.87
C SER A 27 -12.34 40.62 -4.09
N GLY A 28 -11.10 40.20 -3.86
CA GLY A 28 -10.29 39.44 -4.80
C GLY A 28 -9.67 38.24 -4.08
N ILE A 29 -9.46 37.16 -4.82
CA ILE A 29 -8.76 35.97 -4.38
C ILE A 29 -8.01 35.36 -5.55
N VAL A 30 -6.71 35.15 -5.34
CA VAL A 30 -5.83 34.46 -6.29
C VAL A 30 -4.94 33.47 -5.52
N ALA A 31 -4.35 32.51 -6.22
CA ALA A 31 -3.30 31.69 -5.65
C ALA A 31 -2.10 32.57 -5.25
N THR A 32 -1.51 32.32 -4.07
CA THR A 32 -0.30 33.03 -3.62
C THR A 32 0.85 32.75 -4.60
N THR A 33 1.48 33.81 -5.08
CA THR A 33 2.57 33.72 -6.05
C THR A 33 3.90 33.56 -5.33
N GLY A 34 4.60 32.45 -5.59
CA GLY A 34 5.87 32.13 -4.94
C GLY A 34 5.72 31.77 -3.47
N MET A 35 6.83 31.83 -2.73
CA MET A 35 6.86 31.48 -1.31
C MET A 35 6.34 32.64 -0.46
N LYS A 36 5.50 32.34 0.54
CA LYS A 36 4.96 33.37 1.44
C LYS A 36 6.09 34.12 2.17
N GLY A 37 5.99 35.45 2.22
CA GLY A 37 6.98 36.33 2.82
C GLY A 37 8.10 36.76 1.86
N THR A 38 8.06 36.36 0.58
CA THR A 38 9.03 36.80 -0.43
C THR A 38 8.45 37.89 -1.35
N ARG A 39 9.34 38.55 -2.12
CA ARG A 39 8.94 39.56 -3.11
C ARG A 39 8.05 38.99 -4.22
N ASP A 40 8.06 37.69 -4.43
CA ASP A 40 7.21 37.03 -5.43
C ASP A 40 5.73 37.22 -5.13
N ASN A 41 5.36 37.40 -3.85
CA ASN A 41 3.96 37.60 -3.44
C ASN A 41 3.37 38.92 -3.97
N ILE A 42 4.21 39.89 -4.37
CA ILE A 42 3.74 41.18 -4.90
C ILE A 42 2.87 40.97 -6.14
N ALA A 43 3.20 40.01 -7.01
CA ALA A 43 2.41 39.70 -8.19
C ALA A 43 0.97 39.24 -7.82
N GLY A 44 0.85 38.33 -6.85
CA GLY A 44 -0.44 37.86 -6.33
C GLY A 44 -1.24 38.96 -5.65
N VAL A 45 -0.58 39.82 -4.87
CA VAL A 45 -1.21 40.98 -4.23
C VAL A 45 -1.81 41.93 -5.27
N VAL A 46 -1.01 42.29 -6.30
CA VAL A 46 -1.47 43.19 -7.37
C VAL A 46 -2.60 42.54 -8.17
N ALA A 47 -2.50 41.25 -8.50
CA ALA A 47 -3.54 40.54 -9.24
C ALA A 47 -4.86 40.46 -8.45
N SER A 48 -4.80 40.15 -7.16
CA SER A 48 -5.96 40.08 -6.27
C SER A 48 -6.62 41.45 -6.09
N LEU A 49 -5.82 42.50 -5.92
CA LEU A 49 -6.32 43.88 -5.82
C LEU A 49 -6.97 44.34 -7.13
N GLN A 50 -6.34 44.05 -8.27
CA GLN A 50 -6.92 44.36 -9.59
C GLN A 50 -8.23 43.60 -9.82
N GLN A 51 -8.29 42.32 -9.43
CA GLN A 51 -9.52 41.53 -9.51
C GLN A 51 -10.65 42.14 -8.68
N ALA A 52 -10.36 42.62 -7.47
CA ALA A 52 -11.34 43.31 -6.62
C ALA A 52 -11.80 44.64 -7.23
N LEU A 53 -10.91 45.38 -7.90
CA LEU A 53 -11.22 46.68 -8.53
C LEU A 53 -12.02 46.55 -9.83
N ASN A 54 -11.85 45.47 -10.60
CA ASN A 54 -12.48 45.29 -11.92
C ASN A 54 -14.02 45.43 -11.92
N ASN A 55 -14.68 45.14 -10.80
CA ASN A 55 -16.14 45.24 -10.65
C ASN A 55 -16.59 46.54 -9.96
N THR A 56 -15.71 47.55 -9.93
CA THR A 56 -15.94 48.81 -9.24
C THR A 56 -15.62 50.00 -10.14
N PRO A 57 -16.15 51.21 -9.86
CA PRO A 57 -15.77 52.41 -10.61
C PRO A 57 -14.37 52.95 -10.29
N TRP A 58 -13.63 52.30 -9.39
CA TRP A 58 -12.32 52.73 -8.92
C TRP A 58 -11.18 52.00 -9.63
N SER A 59 -10.03 52.65 -9.66
CA SER A 59 -8.76 52.16 -10.15
C SER A 59 -7.75 51.97 -9.02
N LEU A 60 -6.57 51.41 -9.34
CA LEU A 60 -5.48 51.26 -8.37
C LEU A 60 -5.04 52.61 -7.75
N GLN A 61 -5.12 53.70 -8.51
CA GLN A 61 -4.73 55.04 -8.05
C GLN A 61 -5.71 55.62 -7.01
N ASP A 62 -6.93 55.10 -6.96
CA ASP A 62 -7.97 55.55 -6.02
C ASP A 62 -7.84 54.90 -4.64
N VAL A 63 -7.03 53.83 -4.52
CA VAL A 63 -6.78 53.14 -3.24
C VAL A 63 -5.89 54.02 -2.37
N ALA A 64 -6.48 54.61 -1.34
CA ALA A 64 -5.82 55.58 -0.48
C ALA A 64 -5.04 54.94 0.68
N LYS A 65 -5.35 53.69 1.05
CA LYS A 65 -4.63 52.95 2.09
C LYS A 65 -4.67 51.45 1.85
N ILE A 66 -3.53 50.80 2.03
CA ILE A 66 -3.39 49.34 2.03
C ILE A 66 -3.02 48.89 3.45
N CYS A 67 -3.75 47.91 3.96
CA CYS A 67 -3.49 47.24 5.24
C CYS A 67 -3.11 45.78 4.93
N ILE A 68 -1.82 45.45 5.02
CA ILE A 68 -1.32 44.09 4.74
C ILE A 68 -1.20 43.32 6.05
N ASN A 69 -1.76 42.12 6.09
CA ASN A 69 -1.45 41.12 7.10
C ASN A 69 -0.22 40.32 6.64
N GLU A 70 0.94 40.60 7.24
CA GLU A 70 2.13 39.77 7.06
C GLU A 70 2.09 38.64 8.10
N ALA A 71 1.32 37.60 7.81
CA ALA A 71 1.37 36.39 8.63
C ALA A 71 2.74 35.71 8.48
N ALA A 72 3.25 35.09 9.53
CA ALA A 72 4.52 34.36 9.45
C ALA A 72 4.43 33.21 8.41
N PRO A 73 5.49 32.96 7.62
CA PRO A 73 5.55 31.79 6.74
C PRO A 73 5.44 30.50 7.57
N VAL A 74 4.56 29.59 7.16
CA VAL A 74 4.44 28.25 7.76
C VAL A 74 4.76 27.22 6.69
N ILE A 75 5.78 26.40 6.94
CA ILE A 75 6.20 25.32 6.05
C ILE A 75 5.82 24.00 6.72
N GLY A 76 5.19 23.11 5.95
CA GLY A 76 4.93 21.74 6.34
C GLY A 76 5.38 20.78 5.23
N ASP A 77 5.65 19.55 5.61
CA ASP A 77 5.94 18.43 4.72
C ASP A 77 5.38 17.15 5.36
N VAL A 78 5.32 16.05 4.61
CA VAL A 78 4.74 14.79 5.08
C VAL A 78 5.67 13.62 4.80
N ALA A 79 5.64 12.63 5.70
CA ALA A 79 6.36 11.36 5.54
C ALA A 79 5.46 10.19 5.92
N MET A 80 5.75 9.03 5.36
CA MET A 80 5.08 7.78 5.69
C MET A 80 6.12 6.71 6.03
N GLU A 81 5.91 6.01 7.13
CA GLU A 81 6.74 4.87 7.53
C GLU A 81 5.90 3.59 7.55
N THR A 82 6.46 2.54 6.97
CA THR A 82 5.89 1.20 7.08
C THR A 82 6.38 0.58 8.39
N ILE A 83 5.45 0.11 9.23
CA ILE A 83 5.76 -0.41 10.57
C ILE A 83 5.57 -1.92 10.69
N THR A 84 5.02 -2.58 9.68
CA THR A 84 4.83 -4.03 9.64
C THR A 84 5.19 -4.59 8.27
N GLU A 85 5.62 -5.84 8.26
CA GLU A 85 5.80 -6.61 7.04
C GLU A 85 5.13 -7.97 7.15
N THR A 86 4.69 -8.52 6.01
CA THR A 86 4.21 -9.90 5.90
C THR A 86 5.14 -10.65 4.96
N ILE A 87 5.84 -11.66 5.50
CA ILE A 87 6.79 -12.49 4.76
C ILE A 87 6.17 -13.87 4.56
N ILE A 88 6.19 -14.34 3.31
CA ILE A 88 5.88 -15.73 2.94
C ILE A 88 7.22 -16.44 2.77
N THR A 89 7.51 -17.46 3.57
CA THR A 89 8.72 -18.28 3.43
C THR A 89 8.47 -19.50 2.56
N GLU A 90 9.51 -19.95 1.86
CA GLU A 90 9.54 -21.19 1.06
C GLU A 90 8.41 -21.35 0.03
N SER A 91 7.85 -20.25 -0.49
CA SER A 91 6.71 -20.30 -1.43
C SER A 91 5.53 -21.11 -0.87
N THR A 92 5.32 -21.13 0.45
CA THR A 92 4.33 -22.00 1.11
C THR A 92 2.87 -21.71 0.73
N MET A 93 2.59 -20.56 0.10
CA MET A 93 1.24 -20.15 -0.28
C MET A 93 1.21 -19.30 -1.55
N ILE A 94 0.16 -19.48 -2.35
CA ILE A 94 -0.22 -18.59 -3.47
C ILE A 94 -1.62 -18.05 -3.16
N GLY A 95 -1.71 -16.74 -2.95
CA GLY A 95 -2.94 -16.05 -2.56
C GLY A 95 -3.25 -14.80 -3.37
N HIS A 96 -2.70 -14.68 -4.60
CA HIS A 96 -2.87 -13.49 -5.45
C HIS A 96 -4.30 -13.30 -6.00
N ASN A 97 -5.13 -14.35 -5.90
CA ASN A 97 -6.57 -14.32 -6.18
C ASN A 97 -6.94 -13.78 -7.59
N PRO A 98 -6.59 -14.52 -8.66
CA PRO A 98 -6.86 -14.12 -10.04
C PRO A 98 -8.37 -13.90 -10.28
N GLN A 99 -8.70 -13.09 -11.28
CA GLN A 99 -10.10 -12.77 -11.60
C GLN A 99 -10.80 -13.92 -12.32
N THR A 100 -10.05 -14.67 -13.12
CA THR A 100 -10.54 -15.69 -14.06
C THR A 100 -9.99 -17.11 -13.77
N PRO A 101 -9.93 -17.60 -12.51
CA PRO A 101 -9.49 -18.98 -12.26
C PRO A 101 -10.40 -19.98 -12.96
N GLY A 102 -9.79 -21.06 -13.42
CA GLY A 102 -10.48 -22.14 -14.13
C GLY A 102 -11.18 -23.10 -13.18
N GLY A 103 -12.37 -23.55 -13.59
CA GLY A 103 -13.12 -24.59 -12.88
C GLY A 103 -13.54 -24.21 -11.46
N VAL A 104 -13.74 -25.23 -10.64
CA VAL A 104 -14.20 -25.11 -9.25
C VAL A 104 -13.84 -26.39 -8.49
N GLY A 105 -13.63 -26.29 -7.19
CA GLY A 105 -13.45 -27.43 -6.30
C GLY A 105 -12.22 -27.32 -5.42
N VAL A 106 -11.90 -28.43 -4.77
CA VAL A 106 -10.70 -28.59 -3.93
C VAL A 106 -9.96 -29.83 -4.41
N GLY A 107 -8.65 -29.69 -4.65
CA GLY A 107 -7.78 -30.77 -5.07
C GLY A 107 -6.53 -30.80 -4.20
N MET A 108 -6.18 -31.97 -3.67
CA MET A 108 -4.94 -32.18 -2.93
C MET A 108 -4.10 -33.26 -3.58
N GLY A 109 -2.84 -32.95 -3.78
CA GLY A 109 -1.91 -33.83 -4.45
C GLY A 109 -0.48 -33.32 -4.36
N THR A 110 0.41 -33.99 -5.07
CA THR A 110 1.81 -33.63 -5.16
C THR A 110 2.03 -32.78 -6.40
N THR A 111 2.75 -31.67 -6.26
CA THR A 111 3.14 -30.81 -7.37
C THR A 111 4.08 -31.54 -8.33
N ILE A 112 3.91 -31.34 -9.63
CA ILE A 112 4.72 -31.99 -10.67
C ILE A 112 4.77 -31.11 -11.91
N ALA A 113 5.92 -30.98 -12.59
CA ALA A 113 5.93 -30.35 -13.90
C ALA A 113 5.04 -31.12 -14.89
N VAL A 114 4.23 -30.42 -15.68
CA VAL A 114 3.20 -31.04 -16.54
C VAL A 114 3.75 -32.12 -17.47
N GLU A 115 4.94 -31.93 -18.04
CA GLU A 115 5.59 -32.88 -18.94
C GLU A 115 6.03 -34.18 -18.24
N LYS A 116 6.24 -34.16 -16.92
CA LYS A 116 6.64 -35.33 -16.13
C LYS A 116 5.45 -36.27 -15.85
N LEU A 117 4.21 -35.82 -16.07
CA LEU A 117 3.01 -36.68 -15.96
C LEU A 117 3.12 -37.92 -16.86
N ALA A 118 3.69 -37.77 -18.06
CA ALA A 118 3.81 -38.87 -19.01
C ALA A 118 4.74 -39.99 -18.51
N ALA A 119 5.73 -39.65 -17.68
CA ALA A 119 6.75 -40.56 -17.16
C ALA A 119 6.38 -41.19 -15.80
N LEU A 120 5.18 -40.91 -15.27
CA LEU A 120 4.71 -41.55 -14.03
C LEU A 120 4.56 -43.06 -14.23
N SER A 121 4.97 -43.82 -13.22
CA SER A 121 4.75 -45.26 -13.12
C SER A 121 3.34 -45.55 -12.60
N GLU A 122 2.76 -46.68 -13.01
CA GLU A 122 1.35 -47.04 -12.72
C GLU A 122 1.02 -47.12 -11.22
N ASP A 123 1.99 -47.52 -10.39
CA ASP A 123 1.85 -47.56 -8.92
C ASP A 123 1.59 -46.18 -8.30
N ARG A 124 1.87 -45.10 -9.04
CA ARG A 124 1.67 -43.71 -8.62
C ARG A 124 0.43 -43.05 -9.22
N PHE A 125 -0.32 -43.75 -10.09
CA PHE A 125 -1.47 -43.16 -10.78
C PHE A 125 -2.59 -42.76 -9.84
N THR A 126 -2.79 -43.52 -8.77
CA THR A 126 -3.85 -43.22 -7.78
C THR A 126 -3.49 -42.06 -6.85
N GLN A 127 -2.21 -41.68 -6.76
CA GLN A 127 -1.79 -40.50 -6.03
C GLN A 127 -2.36 -39.24 -6.70
N GLY A 128 -2.81 -38.27 -5.90
CA GLY A 128 -3.26 -36.98 -6.45
C GLY A 128 -2.08 -36.20 -7.01
N TRP A 129 -2.21 -35.67 -8.23
CA TRP A 129 -1.19 -34.87 -8.91
C TRP A 129 -1.69 -33.46 -9.23
N ILE A 130 -0.82 -32.48 -9.02
CA ILE A 130 -1.06 -31.06 -9.32
C ILE A 130 0.00 -30.60 -10.35
N PRO A 131 -0.29 -30.71 -11.66
CA PRO A 131 0.57 -30.18 -12.71
C PRO A 131 0.84 -28.68 -12.56
N LEU A 132 2.12 -28.32 -12.68
CA LEU A 132 2.63 -26.98 -12.87
C LEU A 132 2.85 -26.76 -14.37
N VAL A 133 2.19 -25.77 -14.95
CA VAL A 133 2.23 -25.46 -16.39
C VAL A 133 2.96 -24.14 -16.62
N GLY A 134 4.21 -24.25 -17.09
CA GLY A 134 5.07 -23.11 -17.40
C GLY A 134 4.63 -22.30 -18.62
N GLU A 135 5.29 -21.16 -18.83
CA GLU A 135 4.96 -20.23 -19.91
C GLU A 135 5.43 -20.71 -21.29
N GLU A 136 6.37 -21.65 -21.33
CA GLU A 136 6.88 -22.28 -22.54
C GLU A 136 5.84 -23.16 -23.24
N ARG A 137 4.75 -23.52 -22.55
CA ARG A 137 3.67 -24.36 -23.07
C ARG A 137 2.53 -23.53 -23.63
N ASP A 138 1.98 -23.99 -24.74
CA ASP A 138 0.67 -23.55 -25.22
C ASP A 138 -0.44 -24.20 -24.39
N PHE A 139 -1.56 -23.51 -24.21
CA PHE A 139 -2.66 -24.03 -23.40
C PHE A 139 -3.26 -25.32 -23.98
N LEU A 140 -3.26 -25.50 -25.31
CA LEU A 140 -3.73 -26.74 -25.95
C LEU A 140 -2.79 -27.92 -25.68
N GLU A 141 -1.48 -27.67 -25.64
CA GLU A 141 -0.50 -28.69 -25.25
C GLU A 141 -0.70 -29.10 -23.79
N ALA A 142 -0.90 -28.12 -22.88
CA ALA A 142 -1.16 -28.39 -21.47
C ALA A 142 -2.44 -29.23 -21.30
N VAL A 143 -3.51 -28.89 -22.01
CA VAL A 143 -4.76 -29.67 -22.06
C VAL A 143 -4.50 -31.09 -22.54
N TRP A 144 -3.70 -31.26 -23.60
CA TRP A 144 -3.37 -32.58 -24.13
C TRP A 144 -2.63 -33.44 -23.10
N PHE A 145 -1.57 -32.92 -22.46
CA PHE A 145 -0.84 -33.65 -21.42
C PHE A 145 -1.76 -34.07 -20.26
N ILE A 146 -2.62 -33.17 -19.78
CA ILE A 146 -3.52 -33.45 -18.66
C ILE A 146 -4.58 -34.49 -19.07
N ASN A 147 -5.17 -34.36 -20.25
CA ASN A 147 -6.19 -35.31 -20.74
C ASN A 147 -5.61 -36.70 -21.01
N GLU A 148 -4.44 -36.81 -21.62
CA GLU A 148 -3.74 -38.09 -21.80
C GLU A 148 -3.43 -38.76 -20.45
N ALA A 149 -2.98 -37.98 -19.46
CA ALA A 149 -2.74 -38.50 -18.12
C ALA A 149 -4.05 -39.03 -17.49
N LEU A 150 -5.14 -38.27 -17.59
CA LEU A 150 -6.46 -38.69 -17.09
C LEU A 150 -6.97 -39.96 -17.81
N ASP A 151 -6.83 -40.03 -19.13
CA ASP A 151 -7.27 -41.16 -19.96
C ASP A 151 -6.45 -42.44 -19.64
N ARG A 152 -5.18 -42.28 -19.23
CA ARG A 152 -4.32 -43.37 -18.68
C ARG A 152 -4.67 -43.78 -17.25
N GLY A 153 -5.53 -43.04 -16.56
CA GLY A 153 -5.93 -43.30 -15.17
C GLY A 153 -5.11 -42.56 -14.11
N VAL A 154 -4.25 -41.61 -14.49
CA VAL A 154 -3.53 -40.74 -13.54
C VAL A 154 -4.52 -39.79 -12.87
N ASN A 155 -4.49 -39.72 -11.55
CA ASN A 155 -5.40 -38.88 -10.76
C ASN A 155 -4.90 -37.43 -10.69
N VAL A 156 -5.17 -36.64 -11.74
CA VAL A 156 -4.93 -35.19 -11.75
C VAL A 156 -6.06 -34.47 -11.02
N VAL A 157 -5.75 -33.78 -9.92
CA VAL A 157 -6.76 -33.24 -8.98
C VAL A 157 -6.92 -31.71 -9.07
N ALA A 158 -5.93 -31.00 -9.59
CA ALA A 158 -5.91 -29.55 -9.77
C ALA A 158 -4.82 -29.18 -10.77
N ALA A 159 -4.73 -27.92 -11.17
CA ALA A 159 -3.59 -27.42 -11.96
C ALA A 159 -3.19 -26.00 -11.54
N ILE A 160 -1.91 -25.66 -11.74
CA ILE A 160 -1.36 -24.32 -11.49
C ILE A 160 -0.65 -23.83 -12.75
N LEU A 161 -1.06 -22.69 -13.29
CA LEU A 161 -0.62 -22.15 -14.57
C LEU A 161 0.08 -20.81 -14.36
N LYS A 162 1.11 -20.55 -15.16
CA LYS A 162 1.79 -19.23 -15.20
C LYS A 162 1.01 -18.20 -16.02
N LYS A 163 0.38 -18.62 -17.12
CA LYS A 163 -0.41 -17.77 -18.03
C LYS A 163 -1.88 -17.66 -17.59
N ASP A 164 -2.56 -16.62 -18.08
CA ASP A 164 -4.02 -16.40 -17.93
C ASP A 164 -4.82 -17.32 -18.88
N ASP A 165 -4.70 -18.63 -18.66
CA ASP A 165 -5.33 -19.66 -19.48
C ASP A 165 -6.24 -20.59 -18.66
N GLY A 166 -6.52 -20.29 -17.39
CA GLY A 166 -7.21 -21.20 -16.47
C GLY A 166 -8.59 -21.63 -16.97
N VAL A 167 -9.40 -20.68 -17.44
CA VAL A 167 -10.71 -20.96 -18.05
C VAL A 167 -10.57 -21.76 -19.35
N LEU A 168 -9.60 -21.40 -20.20
CA LEU A 168 -9.39 -22.04 -21.51
C LEU A 168 -9.00 -23.51 -21.36
N VAL A 169 -8.11 -23.80 -20.42
CA VAL A 169 -7.69 -25.15 -20.06
C VAL A 169 -8.85 -25.93 -19.48
N ASN A 170 -9.47 -25.44 -18.40
CA ASN A 170 -10.56 -26.15 -17.71
C ASN A 170 -11.72 -26.53 -18.65
N ASN A 171 -12.10 -25.64 -19.58
CA ASN A 171 -13.19 -25.89 -20.53
C ASN A 171 -12.93 -27.05 -21.51
N ARG A 172 -11.69 -27.58 -21.56
CA ARG A 172 -11.27 -28.64 -22.48
C ARG A 172 -10.75 -29.89 -21.76
N LEU A 173 -10.75 -29.90 -20.43
CA LEU A 173 -10.36 -31.07 -19.66
C LEU A 173 -11.46 -32.13 -19.67
N ARG A 174 -11.10 -33.42 -19.53
CA ARG A 174 -12.06 -34.53 -19.42
C ARG A 174 -13.04 -34.37 -18.25
N ARG A 175 -12.61 -33.69 -17.18
CA ARG A 175 -13.42 -33.36 -16.02
C ARG A 175 -13.03 -31.97 -15.50
N THR A 176 -14.01 -31.26 -14.95
CA THR A 176 -13.78 -30.00 -14.23
C THR A 176 -12.90 -30.24 -13.01
N MET A 177 -11.94 -29.35 -12.78
CA MET A 177 -11.09 -29.35 -11.58
C MET A 177 -10.68 -27.91 -11.22
N PRO A 178 -10.24 -27.62 -9.99
CA PRO A 178 -9.72 -26.30 -9.65
C PRO A 178 -8.41 -26.00 -10.40
N VAL A 179 -8.39 -24.87 -11.11
CA VAL A 179 -7.21 -24.38 -11.85
C VAL A 179 -6.90 -22.96 -11.41
N VAL A 180 -5.71 -22.75 -10.83
CA VAL A 180 -5.20 -21.43 -10.48
C VAL A 180 -4.23 -20.98 -11.56
N ASP A 181 -4.50 -19.85 -12.19
CA ASP A 181 -3.70 -19.25 -13.26
C ASP A 181 -2.95 -18.00 -12.78
N GLU A 182 -2.29 -17.30 -13.72
CA GLU A 182 -1.56 -16.05 -13.49
C GLU A 182 -0.46 -16.13 -12.41
N VAL A 183 0.06 -17.33 -12.13
CA VAL A 183 1.15 -17.49 -11.16
C VAL A 183 2.47 -17.04 -11.79
N THR A 184 2.75 -15.73 -11.65
CA THR A 184 3.87 -15.05 -12.34
C THR A 184 5.23 -15.71 -12.08
N LEU A 185 5.47 -16.20 -10.86
CA LEU A 185 6.71 -16.84 -10.44
C LEU A 185 6.54 -18.35 -10.25
N LEU A 186 5.88 -19.01 -11.21
CA LEU A 186 5.61 -20.45 -11.15
C LEU A 186 6.90 -21.27 -10.98
N GLU A 187 8.01 -20.83 -11.56
CA GLU A 187 9.31 -21.49 -11.41
C GLU A 187 9.85 -21.54 -9.96
N LYS A 188 9.27 -20.73 -9.05
CA LYS A 188 9.58 -20.78 -7.60
C LYS A 188 8.66 -21.71 -6.81
N VAL A 189 7.67 -22.31 -7.45
CA VAL A 189 6.79 -23.30 -6.82
C VAL A 189 7.54 -24.64 -6.78
N PRO A 190 7.79 -25.20 -5.58
CA PRO A 190 8.55 -26.44 -5.47
C PRO A 190 7.80 -27.62 -6.09
N GLU A 191 8.51 -28.42 -6.87
CA GLU A 191 8.03 -29.71 -7.38
C GLU A 191 8.17 -30.81 -6.33
N GLY A 192 7.31 -31.83 -6.39
CA GLY A 192 7.38 -32.99 -5.50
C GLY A 192 6.86 -32.73 -4.09
N VAL A 193 6.16 -31.62 -3.87
CA VAL A 193 5.65 -31.21 -2.56
C VAL A 193 4.14 -31.38 -2.50
N LEU A 194 3.63 -31.81 -1.34
CA LEU A 194 2.20 -31.93 -1.10
C LEU A 194 1.57 -30.53 -1.08
N ALA A 195 0.54 -30.32 -1.88
CA ALA A 195 -0.17 -29.06 -2.00
C ALA A 195 -1.68 -29.27 -2.05
N ALA A 196 -2.41 -28.23 -1.69
CA ALA A 196 -3.86 -28.17 -1.79
C ALA A 196 -4.25 -26.90 -2.57
N VAL A 197 -5.12 -27.07 -3.55
CA VAL A 197 -5.66 -26.02 -4.41
C VAL A 197 -7.16 -25.94 -4.17
N GLU A 198 -7.66 -24.74 -3.94
CA GLU A 198 -9.11 -24.48 -3.84
C GLU A 198 -9.48 -23.35 -4.79
N VAL A 199 -10.55 -23.57 -5.56
CA VAL A 199 -11.19 -22.56 -6.39
C VAL A 199 -12.69 -22.58 -6.07
N ALA A 200 -13.19 -21.48 -5.55
CA ALA A 200 -14.60 -21.28 -5.25
C ALA A 200 -15.40 -20.88 -6.49
N ALA A 201 -16.71 -21.17 -6.46
CA ALA A 201 -17.63 -20.74 -7.51
C ALA A 201 -17.65 -19.19 -7.64
N PRO A 202 -18.04 -18.64 -8.79
CA PRO A 202 -18.16 -17.18 -8.96
C PRO A 202 -19.01 -16.53 -7.87
N GLY A 203 -18.48 -15.46 -7.25
CA GLY A 203 -19.13 -14.77 -6.13
C GLY A 203 -19.03 -15.47 -4.77
N GLN A 204 -18.33 -16.62 -4.69
CA GLN A 204 -18.03 -17.31 -3.45
C GLN A 204 -16.54 -17.18 -3.09
N VAL A 205 -16.22 -17.51 -1.85
CA VAL A 205 -14.88 -17.49 -1.29
C VAL A 205 -14.45 -18.89 -0.88
N VAL A 206 -13.15 -19.13 -0.85
CA VAL A 206 -12.54 -20.34 -0.31
C VAL A 206 -12.99 -20.55 1.13
N ARG A 207 -13.23 -21.81 1.53
CA ARG A 207 -13.69 -22.18 2.87
C ARG A 207 -12.79 -23.21 3.53
N VAL A 208 -12.09 -24.01 2.74
CA VAL A 208 -11.20 -25.04 3.25
C VAL A 208 -9.85 -24.43 3.59
N LEU A 209 -9.20 -23.76 2.63
CA LEU A 209 -7.86 -23.21 2.80
C LEU A 209 -7.83 -21.93 3.63
N SER A 210 -8.96 -21.24 3.81
CA SER A 210 -9.08 -20.13 4.77
C SER A 210 -9.36 -20.59 6.20
N ASN A 211 -9.49 -21.90 6.44
CA ASN A 211 -9.73 -22.48 7.75
C ASN A 211 -8.50 -23.29 8.19
N PRO A 212 -7.86 -22.95 9.33
CA PRO A 212 -6.73 -23.72 9.86
C PRO A 212 -7.01 -25.21 9.98
N TYR A 213 -8.23 -25.58 10.41
CA TYR A 213 -8.62 -26.99 10.53
C TYR A 213 -8.83 -27.66 9.17
N GLY A 214 -9.22 -26.89 8.15
CA GLY A 214 -9.29 -27.37 6.77
C GLY A 214 -7.92 -27.75 6.27
N ILE A 215 -6.94 -26.84 6.38
CA ILE A 215 -5.54 -27.12 6.04
C ILE A 215 -5.00 -28.32 6.85
N ALA A 216 -5.24 -28.36 8.16
CA ALA A 216 -4.79 -29.44 9.03
C ALA A 216 -5.35 -30.81 8.62
N THR A 217 -6.61 -30.85 8.18
CA THR A 217 -7.25 -32.08 7.71
C THR A 217 -6.61 -32.58 6.42
N PHE A 218 -6.33 -31.68 5.46
CA PHE A 218 -5.70 -32.05 4.20
C PHE A 218 -4.26 -32.52 4.40
N PHE A 219 -3.46 -31.81 5.18
CA PHE A 219 -2.03 -32.13 5.36
C PHE A 219 -1.72 -33.08 6.52
N THR A 220 -2.75 -33.57 7.22
CA THR A 220 -2.64 -34.41 8.43
C THR A 220 -1.67 -33.79 9.43
N LEU A 221 -1.92 -32.52 9.77
CA LEU A 221 -1.03 -31.74 10.65
C LEU A 221 -1.26 -32.09 12.12
N THR A 222 -0.20 -31.96 12.94
CA THR A 222 -0.34 -31.99 14.39
C THR A 222 -0.99 -30.70 14.92
N PRO A 223 -1.48 -30.67 16.17
CA PRO A 223 -1.96 -29.44 16.79
C PRO A 223 -0.94 -28.29 16.78
N GLU A 224 0.34 -28.60 16.97
CA GLU A 224 1.44 -27.62 16.94
C GLU A 224 1.64 -27.05 15.53
N GLU A 225 1.69 -27.92 14.51
CA GLU A 225 1.75 -27.51 13.10
C GLU A 225 0.49 -26.74 12.66
N THR A 226 -0.67 -27.07 13.24
CA THR A 226 -1.92 -26.35 12.95
C THR A 226 -1.87 -24.90 13.43
N GLN A 227 -1.17 -24.62 14.53
CA GLN A 227 -1.00 -23.26 15.04
C GLN A 227 -0.10 -22.42 14.12
N THR A 228 0.93 -23.02 13.52
CA THR A 228 1.85 -22.29 12.63
C THR A 228 1.20 -21.89 11.31
N ILE A 229 0.19 -22.62 10.84
CA ILE A 229 -0.52 -22.31 9.59
C ILE A 229 -1.70 -21.32 9.76
N VAL A 230 -2.00 -20.86 10.98
CA VAL A 230 -3.06 -19.89 11.24
C VAL A 230 -2.89 -18.59 10.42
N PRO A 231 -1.69 -17.98 10.33
CA PRO A 231 -1.48 -16.82 9.48
C PRO A 231 -1.71 -17.10 7.99
N ILE A 232 -1.37 -18.29 7.50
CA ILE A 232 -1.61 -18.72 6.11
C ILE A 232 -3.12 -18.72 5.85
N ALA A 233 -3.89 -19.41 6.68
CA ALA A 233 -5.35 -19.47 6.55
C ALA A 233 -5.97 -18.07 6.60
N ARG A 234 -5.50 -17.21 7.50
CA ARG A 234 -5.97 -15.83 7.64
C ARG A 234 -5.68 -14.99 6.39
N ALA A 235 -4.51 -15.14 5.79
CA ALA A 235 -4.14 -14.41 4.58
C ALA A 235 -4.95 -14.83 3.35
N LEU A 236 -5.61 -15.99 3.39
CA LEU A 236 -6.47 -16.51 2.33
C LEU A 236 -7.96 -16.19 2.53
N ILE A 237 -8.34 -15.54 3.65
CA ILE A 237 -9.72 -15.17 3.91
C ILE A 237 -10.19 -14.16 2.85
N GLY A 238 -11.33 -14.45 2.22
CA GLY A 238 -11.94 -13.59 1.21
C GLY A 238 -11.48 -13.87 -0.21
N ASN A 239 -10.47 -14.73 -0.40
CA ASN A 239 -10.03 -15.14 -1.73
C ASN A 239 -11.06 -16.05 -2.38
N ARG A 240 -11.18 -15.97 -3.71
CA ARG A 240 -11.91 -16.92 -4.54
C ARG A 240 -11.06 -18.15 -4.84
N SER A 241 -9.75 -18.00 -4.97
CA SER A 241 -8.84 -19.14 -5.15
C SER A 241 -7.58 -19.02 -4.33
N ALA A 242 -7.02 -20.17 -3.96
CA ALA A 242 -5.83 -20.26 -3.13
C ALA A 242 -5.07 -21.56 -3.38
N VAL A 243 -3.76 -21.51 -3.13
CA VAL A 243 -2.90 -22.70 -3.05
C VAL A 243 -2.12 -22.65 -1.75
N VAL A 244 -2.07 -23.77 -1.03
CA VAL A 244 -1.18 -23.97 0.11
C VAL A 244 -0.26 -25.14 -0.17
N LEU A 245 1.02 -25.01 0.16
CA LEU A 245 2.06 -26.01 -0.03
C LEU A 245 2.67 -26.41 1.33
N LYS A 246 2.77 -27.72 1.58
CA LYS A 246 3.39 -28.28 2.79
C LYS A 246 4.91 -28.31 2.63
N THR A 247 5.57 -27.19 2.90
CA THR A 247 7.04 -27.13 2.91
C THR A 247 7.59 -27.30 4.34
N PRO A 248 8.83 -27.77 4.53
CA PRO A 248 9.37 -28.09 5.86
C PRO A 248 9.49 -26.89 6.81
N GLN A 249 9.74 -25.67 6.32
CA GLN A 249 9.84 -24.44 7.11
C GLN A 249 8.94 -23.30 6.56
N GLY A 250 7.93 -23.66 5.78
CA GLY A 250 6.95 -22.73 5.21
C GLY A 250 6.10 -22.08 6.28
N ASP A 251 6.11 -20.75 6.32
CA ASP A 251 5.36 -19.95 7.27
C ASP A 251 4.98 -18.61 6.64
N VAL A 252 3.90 -17.99 7.13
CA VAL A 252 3.50 -16.63 6.79
C VAL A 252 3.58 -15.80 8.06
N ARG A 253 4.63 -14.99 8.19
CA ARG A 253 4.85 -14.20 9.40
C ARG A 253 4.53 -12.75 9.13
N SER A 254 3.61 -12.21 9.93
CA SER A 254 3.45 -10.76 10.06
C SER A 254 4.20 -10.30 11.29
N ARG A 255 5.13 -9.36 11.13
CA ARG A 255 5.90 -8.81 12.25
C ARG A 255 6.04 -7.30 12.15
N VAL A 256 6.29 -6.68 13.29
CA VAL A 256 6.66 -5.28 13.39
C VAL A 256 8.09 -5.12 12.84
N ILE A 257 8.31 -4.09 12.03
CA ILE A 257 9.63 -3.73 11.51
C ILE A 257 10.13 -2.43 12.16
N PRO A 258 11.45 -2.25 12.31
CA PRO A 258 12.00 -1.00 12.81
C PRO A 258 11.67 0.16 11.86
N ALA A 259 10.96 1.16 12.37
CA ALA A 259 10.61 2.39 11.64
C ALA A 259 11.34 3.64 12.16
N GLY A 260 12.30 3.43 13.06
CA GLY A 260 13.07 4.47 13.73
C GLY A 260 12.29 5.23 14.80
N LYS A 261 12.96 6.23 15.39
CA LYS A 261 12.42 7.03 16.49
C LYS A 261 12.21 8.50 16.13
N ILE A 262 11.24 9.11 16.80
CA ILE A 262 11.04 10.56 16.85
C ILE A 262 11.49 11.06 18.22
N PHE A 263 12.39 12.03 18.23
CA PHE A 263 12.90 12.71 19.41
C PHE A 263 12.20 14.07 19.54
N ILE A 264 11.51 14.26 20.67
CA ILE A 264 10.70 15.44 20.93
C ILE A 264 11.38 16.22 22.05
N ARG A 265 11.68 17.48 21.79
CA ARG A 265 12.21 18.40 22.80
C ARG A 265 11.10 19.36 23.20
N GLY A 266 10.55 19.19 24.39
CA GLY A 266 9.67 20.16 25.02
C GLY A 266 10.42 21.26 25.76
N GLU A 267 9.69 22.27 26.19
CA GLU A 267 10.23 23.39 26.99
C GLU A 267 10.82 22.90 28.33
N LYS A 268 10.13 21.95 28.98
CA LYS A 268 10.51 21.44 30.32
C LYS A 268 11.18 20.07 30.29
N ARG A 269 10.88 19.23 29.29
CA ARG A 269 11.36 17.85 29.20
C ARG A 269 11.44 17.37 27.76
N GLY A 270 12.39 16.48 27.49
CA GLY A 270 12.44 15.70 26.26
C GLY A 270 11.65 14.39 26.37
N GLY A 271 11.35 13.81 25.22
CA GLY A 271 10.71 12.51 25.07
C GLY A 271 11.14 11.84 23.78
N GLU A 272 10.89 10.55 23.68
CA GLU A 272 11.08 9.78 22.46
C GLU A 272 9.85 8.92 22.18
N ALA A 273 9.56 8.70 20.91
CA ALA A 273 8.52 7.79 20.46
C ALA A 273 9.07 6.86 19.38
N ASP A 274 8.84 5.56 19.57
CA ASP A 274 9.11 4.55 18.54
C ASP A 274 7.97 4.59 17.52
N VAL A 275 8.30 4.86 16.27
CA VAL A 275 7.31 4.98 15.19
C VAL A 275 6.54 3.66 15.01
N ALA A 276 7.19 2.53 15.29
CA ALA A 276 6.59 1.21 15.14
C ALA A 276 5.49 0.90 16.17
N GLN A 277 5.39 1.69 17.25
CA GLN A 277 4.30 1.59 18.24
C GLN A 277 3.03 2.35 17.82
N GLY A 278 3.07 3.03 16.67
CA GLY A 278 1.92 3.69 16.05
C GLY A 278 1.67 5.13 16.52
N ALA A 279 0.77 5.80 15.81
CA ALA A 279 0.53 7.25 15.97
C ALA A 279 0.07 7.65 17.37
N GLN A 280 -0.71 6.81 18.07
CA GLN A 280 -1.19 7.14 19.42
C GLN A 280 -0.03 7.30 20.42
N ALA A 281 0.99 6.44 20.34
CA ALA A 281 2.18 6.54 21.20
C ALA A 281 2.97 7.82 20.91
N ILE A 282 3.12 8.18 19.63
CA ILE A 282 3.75 9.43 19.19
C ILE A 282 2.99 10.65 19.75
N MET A 283 1.67 10.69 19.58
CA MET A 283 0.84 11.80 20.07
C MET A 283 0.85 11.92 21.59
N GLN A 284 0.94 10.80 22.31
CA GLN A 284 1.08 10.80 23.76
C GLN A 284 2.44 11.37 24.19
N ALA A 285 3.53 11.05 23.48
CA ALA A 285 4.84 11.63 23.72
C ALA A 285 4.85 13.14 23.43
N MET A 286 4.26 13.57 22.31
CA MET A 286 4.07 14.99 21.96
C MET A 286 3.32 15.75 23.07
N SER A 287 2.19 15.20 23.52
CA SER A 287 1.36 15.81 24.58
C SER A 287 2.12 15.90 25.90
N THR A 288 2.94 14.90 26.21
CA THR A 288 3.76 14.87 27.43
C THR A 288 4.84 15.94 27.39
N CYS A 289 5.41 16.21 26.22
CA CYS A 289 6.45 17.22 26.01
C CYS A 289 5.91 18.63 25.72
N ALA A 290 4.60 18.84 25.64
CA ALA A 290 4.03 20.15 25.37
C ALA A 290 4.43 21.20 26.44
N PRO A 291 4.75 22.46 26.07
CA PRO A 291 4.88 22.96 24.69
C PRO A 291 6.13 22.41 23.99
N VAL A 292 5.98 21.96 22.75
CA VAL A 292 7.09 21.41 21.95
C VAL A 292 7.96 22.55 21.43
N CYS A 293 9.27 22.39 21.55
CA CYS A 293 10.28 23.36 21.12
C CYS A 293 11.05 22.91 19.88
N ASP A 294 11.31 21.61 19.71
CA ASP A 294 11.95 21.04 18.51
C ASP A 294 11.58 19.56 18.35
N ILE A 295 11.56 19.07 17.12
CA ILE A 295 11.34 17.66 16.78
C ILE A 295 12.46 17.21 15.85
N ARG A 296 13.02 16.01 16.11
CA ARG A 296 14.03 15.36 15.26
C ARG A 296 13.65 13.92 15.00
N GLY A 297 14.01 13.42 13.82
CA GLY A 297 13.85 12.01 13.48
C GLY A 297 15.19 11.30 13.37
N GLU A 298 15.14 9.98 13.44
CA GLU A 298 16.31 9.13 13.23
C GLU A 298 16.86 9.24 11.80
N ALA A 299 18.18 9.33 11.65
CA ALA A 299 18.82 9.45 10.35
C ALA A 299 18.61 8.19 9.50
N GLY A 300 18.32 8.38 8.21
CA GLY A 300 18.05 7.28 7.28
C GLY A 300 16.59 6.81 7.23
N THR A 301 15.71 7.39 8.06
CA THR A 301 14.26 7.19 7.97
C THR A 301 13.61 8.24 7.06
N HIS A 302 12.42 7.96 6.52
CA HIS A 302 11.62 8.96 5.80
C HIS A 302 11.23 10.11 6.71
N ALA A 303 10.80 9.83 7.95
CA ALA A 303 10.44 10.85 8.94
C ALA A 303 11.61 11.77 9.26
N GLY A 304 12.80 11.23 9.55
CA GLY A 304 14.01 12.02 9.79
C GLY A 304 14.43 12.83 8.58
N GLY A 305 14.36 12.25 7.38
CA GLY A 305 14.65 12.97 6.13
C GLY A 305 13.68 14.13 5.86
N MET A 306 12.39 13.95 6.16
CA MET A 306 11.36 14.99 6.01
C MET A 306 11.58 16.15 6.99
N LEU A 307 11.79 15.85 8.28
CA LEU A 307 12.02 16.88 9.31
C LEU A 307 13.23 17.76 8.97
N GLU A 308 14.34 17.16 8.54
CA GLU A 308 15.52 17.94 8.12
C GLU A 308 15.30 18.71 6.82
N ARG A 309 14.45 18.24 5.92
CA ARG A 309 14.05 18.97 4.70
C ARG A 309 13.27 20.23 5.06
N VAL A 310 12.26 20.12 5.93
CA VAL A 310 11.50 21.27 6.44
C VAL A 310 12.43 22.29 7.09
N ARG A 311 13.33 21.82 7.96
CA ARG A 311 14.32 22.65 8.64
C ARG A 311 15.20 23.41 7.64
N LYS A 312 15.68 22.73 6.59
CA LYS A 312 16.49 23.33 5.52
C LYS A 312 15.74 24.39 4.72
N VAL A 313 14.48 24.13 4.36
CA VAL A 313 13.67 25.10 3.58
C VAL A 313 13.42 26.36 4.41
N MET A 314 13.04 26.21 5.69
CA MET A 314 12.83 27.35 6.58
C MET A 314 14.13 28.12 6.83
N ALA A 315 15.25 27.42 7.06
CA ALA A 315 16.57 28.04 7.25
C ALA A 315 16.97 28.89 6.03
N SER A 316 16.77 28.35 4.83
CA SER A 316 17.02 29.07 3.57
C SER A 316 16.09 30.26 3.38
N LEU A 317 14.83 30.18 3.81
CA LEU A 317 13.84 31.25 3.70
C LEU A 317 14.18 32.41 4.65
N THR A 318 14.58 32.10 5.88
CA THR A 318 14.85 33.12 6.91
C THR A 318 16.31 33.59 6.93
N GLY A 319 17.19 32.98 6.13
CA GLY A 319 18.63 33.28 6.14
C GLY A 319 19.33 32.88 7.44
N HIS A 320 18.82 31.87 8.13
CA HIS A 320 19.39 31.36 9.38
C HIS A 320 20.13 30.02 9.15
N ASP A 321 21.00 29.65 10.08
CA ASP A 321 21.57 28.31 10.11
C ASP A 321 20.49 27.28 10.47
N MET A 322 20.58 26.06 9.93
CA MET A 322 19.62 24.99 10.22
C MET A 322 19.51 24.69 11.73
N ASN A 323 20.59 24.82 12.51
CA ASN A 323 20.56 24.57 13.96
C ASN A 323 19.79 25.62 14.76
N ALA A 324 19.48 26.77 14.15
CA ALA A 324 18.67 27.83 14.74
C ALA A 324 17.19 27.75 14.32
N VAL A 325 16.83 26.82 13.43
CA VAL A 325 15.46 26.53 13.03
C VAL A 325 14.96 25.36 13.86
N TYR A 326 13.74 25.46 14.37
CA TYR A 326 13.11 24.42 15.19
C TYR A 326 11.71 24.08 14.69
N ILE A 327 11.31 22.81 14.82
CA ILE A 327 10.00 22.31 14.42
C ILE A 327 9.08 22.30 15.64
N GLN A 328 7.95 23.00 15.55
CA GLN A 328 7.06 23.25 16.68
C GLN A 328 5.90 22.24 16.78
N ASP A 329 5.55 21.59 15.68
CA ASP A 329 4.51 20.55 15.57
C ASP A 329 4.82 19.64 14.37
#